data_AF-A0A2S8JEX0-F1
#
_entry.id   AF-A0A2S8JEX0-F1
#
_cell.length_a   1.000
_cell.length_b   1.000
_cell.length_c   1.000
_cell.angle_alpha   90.00
_cell.angle_beta   90.00
_cell.angle_gamma   90.00
#
_symmetry.space_group_name_H-M   'P 1'
#
loop_
_entity.id
_entity.type
_entity.pdbx_description
1 polymer ?
#
loop_
_entity_poly.entity_id
_entity_poly.type
_entity_poly.pdbx_seq_one_letter_code
_entity_poly.pdbx_strand_id
1 'polypeptide(L)'
;MNAEPITCGDYVTATFARDFVAEGFDHDAVERIYSGLFDEWSHALAQSGLFTNRTVAAALNSWQNDPHSLLDALLANADEMTLKRYDLVWEALERAHVGSAAPLAEYA
;
A
#
# COMPACT_ATOMS: atom_id res chain seq x y z
N MET A 1 -18.45 25.81 1.63
CA MET A 1 -17.44 24.74 1.57
C MET A 1 -18.04 23.54 2.28
N ASN A 2 -18.44 22.51 1.54
CA ASN A 2 -18.68 21.21 2.17
C ASN A 2 -17.28 20.64 2.42
N ALA A 3 -16.93 20.42 3.69
CA ALA A 3 -15.72 19.65 3.98
C ALA A 3 -16.03 18.22 3.54
N GLU A 4 -15.46 17.81 2.42
CA GLU A 4 -15.48 16.41 2.03
C GLU A 4 -14.81 15.59 3.13
N PRO A 5 -15.40 14.47 3.57
CA PRO A 5 -14.79 13.65 4.60
C PRO A 5 -13.44 13.14 4.07
N ILE A 6 -12.35 13.52 4.75
CA ILE A 6 -11.01 13.05 4.42
C ILE A 6 -11.03 11.52 4.49
N THR A 7 -10.71 10.85 3.39
CA THR A 7 -10.63 9.39 3.39
C THR A 7 -9.32 8.93 4.01
N CYS A 8 -9.25 7.64 4.33
CA CYS A 8 -8.01 7.03 4.80
C CYS A 8 -6.86 7.20 3.78
N GLY A 9 -7.17 7.09 2.49
CA GLY A 9 -6.20 7.29 1.41
C GLY A 9 -5.69 8.73 1.37
N ASP A 10 -6.60 9.72 1.43
CA ASP A 10 -6.22 11.14 1.46
C ASP A 10 -5.31 11.49 2.64
N TYR A 11 -5.59 10.92 3.82
CA TYR A 11 -4.73 11.12 4.99
C TYR A 11 -3.35 10.48 4.80
N VAL A 12 -3.29 9.26 4.25
CA VAL A 12 -2.01 8.59 3.96
C VAL A 12 -1.21 9.40 2.93
N THR A 13 -1.85 9.87 1.87
CA THR A 13 -1.21 10.75 0.88
C THR A 13 -0.67 12.02 1.53
N ALA A 14 -1.49 12.72 2.32
CA ALA A 14 -1.09 13.97 2.94
C ALA A 14 0.03 13.82 3.98
N THR A 15 0.08 12.66 4.66
CA THR A 15 1.00 12.43 5.78
C THR A 15 2.30 11.76 5.34
N PHE A 16 2.22 10.77 4.44
CA PHE A 16 3.34 9.88 4.13
C PHE A 16 3.87 10.03 2.70
N ALA A 17 3.03 10.36 1.70
CA ALA A 17 3.46 10.30 0.30
C ALA A 17 4.70 11.16 0.00
N ARG A 18 4.80 12.34 0.61
CA ARG A 18 5.96 13.22 0.42
C ARG A 18 7.25 12.59 0.94
N ASP A 19 7.18 11.99 2.12
CA ASP A 19 8.33 11.37 2.78
C ASP A 19 8.77 10.11 2.01
N PHE A 20 7.78 9.28 1.66
CA PHE A 20 7.95 8.07 0.87
C PHE A 20 8.63 8.32 -0.48
N VAL A 21 8.23 9.39 -1.19
CA VAL A 21 8.85 9.76 -2.46
C VAL A 21 10.22 10.43 -2.26
N ALA A 22 10.41 11.17 -1.17
CA ALA A 22 11.66 11.87 -0.88
C ALA A 22 12.79 10.94 -0.44
N GLU A 23 12.48 9.87 0.30
CA GLU A 23 13.44 8.81 0.65
C GLU A 23 13.88 8.00 -0.59
N GLY A 24 13.07 8.02 -1.65
CA GLY A 24 13.39 7.44 -2.95
C GLY A 24 12.67 6.11 -3.19
N PHE A 25 13.29 5.24 -3.98
CA PHE A 25 12.72 3.93 -4.28
C PHE A 25 13.05 2.95 -3.15
N ASP A 26 12.03 2.56 -2.37
CA ASP A 26 12.15 1.61 -1.26
C ASP A 26 11.47 0.28 -1.64
N HIS A 27 12.29 -0.71 -2.01
CA HIS A 27 11.83 -2.05 -2.37
C HIS A 27 11.23 -2.79 -1.16
N ASP A 28 11.82 -2.59 0.01
CA ASP A 28 11.43 -3.24 1.27
C ASP A 28 10.00 -2.82 1.66
N ALA A 29 9.66 -1.55 1.44
CA ALA A 29 8.31 -1.06 1.65
C ALA A 29 7.28 -1.74 0.71
N VAL A 30 7.62 -1.92 -0.57
CA VAL A 30 6.74 -2.63 -1.52
C VAL A 30 6.51 -4.07 -1.10
N GLU A 31 7.57 -4.78 -0.72
CA GLU A 31 7.47 -6.16 -0.25
C GLU A 31 6.59 -6.29 1.01
N ARG A 32 6.69 -5.33 1.94
CA ARG A 32 5.85 -5.28 3.15
C ARG A 32 4.38 -5.06 2.80
N ILE A 33 4.08 -4.09 1.94
CA ILE A 33 2.72 -3.82 1.44
C ILE A 33 2.15 -5.07 0.75
N TYR A 34 2.95 -5.69 -0.12
CA TYR A 34 2.58 -6.91 -0.83
C TYR A 34 2.33 -8.09 0.11
N SER A 35 3.12 -8.21 1.18
CA SER A 35 2.99 -9.26 2.21
C SER A 35 1.83 -9.01 3.19
N GLY A 36 1.14 -7.87 3.09
CA GLY A 36 0.02 -7.52 3.96
C GLY A 36 0.43 -6.88 5.30
N LEU A 37 1.67 -6.40 5.43
CA LEU A 37 2.18 -5.80 6.65
C LEU A 37 1.77 -4.33 6.76
N PHE A 38 0.51 -4.06 7.12
CA PHE A 38 -0.02 -2.69 7.19
C PHE A 38 -0.04 -2.05 8.59
N ASP A 39 0.61 -2.69 9.57
CA ASP A 39 0.52 -2.29 10.98
C ASP A 39 0.96 -0.84 11.16
N GLU A 40 2.03 -0.41 10.48
CA GLU A 40 2.57 0.95 10.56
C GLU A 40 1.55 2.03 10.16
N TRP A 41 0.88 1.87 9.02
CA TRP A 41 -0.10 2.85 8.53
C TRP A 41 -1.38 2.78 9.35
N SER A 42 -1.79 1.59 9.78
CA SER A 42 -2.95 1.43 10.66
C SER A 42 -2.74 2.09 12.03
N HIS A 43 -1.54 1.97 12.58
CA HIS A 43 -1.17 2.58 13.84
C HIS A 43 -1.14 4.11 13.72
N ALA A 44 -0.59 4.63 12.62
CA ALA A 44 -0.62 6.06 12.35
C ALA A 44 -2.04 6.62 12.23
N LEU A 45 -2.94 5.92 11.54
CA LEU A 45 -4.35 6.33 11.44
C LEU A 45 -5.05 6.35 12.80
N ALA A 46 -4.77 5.36 13.64
CA ALA A 46 -5.31 5.30 14.99
C ALA A 46 -4.76 6.42 15.88
N GLN A 47 -3.47 6.75 15.76
CA GLN A 47 -2.83 7.84 16.50
C GLN A 47 -3.25 9.24 16.02
N SER A 48 -3.63 9.38 14.75
CA SER A 48 -4.13 10.63 14.18
C SER A 48 -5.35 11.19 14.93
N GLY A 49 -6.16 10.33 15.53
CA GLY A 49 -7.41 10.70 16.20
C GLY A 49 -8.52 11.18 15.26
N LEU A 50 -8.24 11.28 13.96
CA LEU A 50 -9.20 11.64 12.91
C LEU A 50 -10.15 10.49 12.54
N PHE A 51 -9.70 9.26 12.73
CA PHE A 51 -10.43 8.06 12.35
C PHE A 51 -10.83 7.24 13.56
N THR A 52 -12.05 6.70 13.54
CA THR A 52 -12.48 5.74 14.57
C THR A 52 -11.81 4.40 14.36
N ASN A 53 -11.66 3.59 15.41
CA ASN A 53 -11.15 2.22 15.31
C ASN A 53 -11.88 1.38 14.25
N ARG A 54 -13.19 1.61 14.06
CA ARG A 54 -13.97 0.93 13.02
C ARG A 54 -13.53 1.33 11.61
N THR A 55 -13.24 2.61 11.40
CA THR A 55 -12.75 3.13 10.12
C THR A 55 -11.34 2.60 9.82
N VAL A 56 -10.46 2.56 10.83
CA VAL A 56 -9.12 1.98 10.69
C VAL A 56 -9.18 0.49 10.34
N ALA A 57 -10.03 -0.27 11.03
CA ALA A 57 -10.22 -1.69 10.73
C ALA A 57 -10.82 -1.92 9.32
N ALA A 58 -11.71 -1.04 8.88
CA ALA A 58 -12.26 -1.10 7.52
C ALA A 58 -11.19 -0.80 6.46
N ALA A 59 -10.35 0.21 6.67
CA ALA A 59 -9.22 0.51 5.80
C ALA A 59 -8.23 -0.65 5.72
N LEU A 60 -7.89 -1.24 6.86
CA LEU A 60 -7.01 -2.40 6.94
C LEU A 60 -7.58 -3.61 6.18
N ASN A 61 -8.89 -3.83 6.25
CA ASN A 61 -9.53 -4.89 5.48
C ASN A 61 -9.50 -4.58 3.98
N SER A 62 -9.76 -3.33 3.58
CA SER A 62 -9.64 -2.92 2.18
C SER A 62 -8.22 -3.14 1.64
N TRP A 63 -7.18 -2.77 2.39
CA TRP A 63 -5.79 -2.98 1.97
C TRP A 63 -5.38 -4.45 1.93
N GLN A 64 -5.95 -5.30 2.79
CA GLN A 64 -5.71 -6.75 2.69
C GLN A 64 -6.36 -7.37 1.45
N ASN A 65 -7.50 -6.85 1.00
CA ASN A 65 -8.14 -7.33 -0.23
C ASN A 65 -7.49 -6.72 -1.49
N ASP A 66 -7.08 -5.46 -1.41
CA ASP A 66 -6.43 -4.72 -2.48
C ASP A 66 -5.25 -3.91 -1.92
N PRO A 67 -4.06 -4.52 -1.80
CA PRO A 67 -2.88 -3.85 -1.25
C PRO A 67 -2.35 -2.75 -2.18
N HIS A 68 -2.74 -2.79 -3.45
CA HIS A 68 -2.41 -1.77 -4.43
C HIS A 68 -3.05 -0.41 -4.11
N SER A 69 -4.25 -0.39 -3.51
CA SER A 69 -4.90 0.85 -3.06
C SER A 69 -4.06 1.66 -2.06
N LEU A 70 -3.29 1.01 -1.19
CA LEU A 70 -2.39 1.73 -0.27
C LEU A 70 -1.17 2.28 -1.01
N LEU A 71 -0.60 1.48 -1.91
CA LEU A 71 0.55 1.90 -2.73
C LEU A 71 0.20 3.12 -3.58
N ASP A 72 -0.98 3.13 -4.21
CA ASP A 72 -1.49 4.28 -4.99
C ASP A 72 -1.56 5.54 -4.12
N ALA A 73 -2.08 5.45 -2.89
CA ALA A 73 -2.13 6.59 -1.97
C ALA A 73 -0.75 7.12 -1.57
N LEU A 74 0.23 6.24 -1.35
CA LEU A 74 1.62 6.61 -1.05
C LEU A 74 2.32 7.24 -2.27
N LEU A 75 1.94 6.83 -3.47
CA LEU A 75 2.53 7.28 -4.72
C LEU A 75 1.76 8.44 -5.40
N ALA A 76 0.66 8.91 -4.82
CA ALA A 76 -0.19 9.94 -5.41
C ALA A 76 0.53 11.26 -5.74
N ASN A 77 1.67 11.54 -5.08
CA ASN A 77 2.51 12.72 -5.36
C ASN A 77 3.89 12.35 -5.95
N ALA A 78 4.04 11.12 -6.45
CA ALA A 78 5.27 10.64 -7.08
C ALA A 78 5.35 11.02 -8.56
N ASP A 79 6.56 11.25 -9.06
CA ASP A 79 6.79 11.41 -10.50
C ASP A 79 6.54 10.12 -11.27
N GLU A 80 6.19 10.23 -12.56
CA GLU A 80 5.93 9.09 -13.45
C GLU A 80 7.07 8.06 -13.47
N MET A 81 8.31 8.51 -13.32
CA MET A 81 9.48 7.62 -13.30
C MET A 81 9.50 6.75 -12.03
N THR A 82 9.05 7.29 -10.91
CA THR A 82 8.93 6.56 -9.64
C THR A 82 7.77 5.58 -9.74
N LEU A 83 6.60 6.02 -10.24
CA LEU A 83 5.45 5.14 -10.50
C LEU A 83 5.84 3.90 -11.31
N LYS A 84 6.54 4.09 -12.44
CA LYS A 84 6.99 2.98 -13.29
C LYS A 84 7.95 2.01 -12.59
N ARG A 85 8.80 2.50 -11.68
CA ARG A 85 9.70 1.62 -10.92
C ARG A 85 8.93 0.75 -9.94
N TYR A 86 7.98 1.35 -9.23
CA TYR A 86 7.12 0.63 -8.28
C TYR A 86 6.24 -0.40 -9.00
N ASP A 87 5.66 -0.03 -10.13
CA ASP A 87 4.86 -0.93 -10.98
C ASP A 87 5.67 -2.15 -11.46
N LEU A 88 6.89 -1.93 -11.98
CA LEU A 88 7.77 -3.03 -12.41
C LEU A 88 8.13 -4.01 -11.29
N VAL A 89 8.32 -3.50 -10.06
CA VAL A 89 8.62 -4.35 -8.89
C VAL A 89 7.37 -5.07 -8.41
N TRP A 90 6.22 -4.40 -8.43
CA TRP A 90 4.94 -5.03 -8.13
C TRP A 90 4.65 -6.20 -9.08
N GLU A 91 4.78 -5.98 -10.39
CA GLU A 91 4.62 -7.04 -11.40
C GLU A 91 5.62 -8.19 -11.21
N ALA A 92 6.84 -7.89 -10.72
CA ALA A 92 7.81 -8.93 -10.39
C ALA A 92 7.38 -9.76 -9.19
N LEU A 93 6.83 -9.13 -8.14
CA LEU A 93 6.30 -9.79 -6.95
C LEU A 93 5.06 -10.64 -7.29
N GLU A 94 4.14 -10.12 -8.11
CA GLU A 94 2.97 -10.87 -8.58
C GLU A 94 3.38 -12.13 -9.36
N ARG A 95 4.35 -12.00 -10.27
CA ARG A 95 4.90 -13.16 -10.99
C ARG A 95 5.58 -14.15 -10.06
N ALA A 96 6.31 -13.69 -9.04
CA ALA A 96 6.95 -14.55 -8.05
C ALA A 96 5.92 -15.27 -7.18
N HIS A 97 4.83 -14.60 -6.79
CA HIS A 97 3.75 -15.19 -6.02
C HIS A 97 2.99 -16.26 -6.81
N VAL A 98 2.63 -15.96 -8.07
CA VAL A 98 1.98 -16.91 -8.98
C VAL A 98 2.90 -18.10 -9.32
N GLY A 99 4.21 -17.85 -9.49
CA GLY A 99 5.21 -18.89 -9.74
C GLY A 99 5.48 -19.79 -8.52
N SER A 100 5.34 -19.25 -7.30
CA SER A 100 5.42 -20.01 -6.05
C SER A 100 4.19 -20.89 -5.82
N ALA A 101 3.03 -20.48 -6.33
CA ALA A 101 1.78 -21.26 -6.33
C ALA A 101 1.71 -22.33 -7.45
N ALA A 102 2.85 -22.75 -8.02
CA ALA A 102 2.88 -23.87 -8.94
C ALA A 102 2.63 -25.19 -8.19
N PRO A 103 1.57 -25.95 -8.51
CA PRO A 103 1.35 -27.25 -7.89
C PRO A 103 2.47 -28.20 -8.35
N LEU A 104 3.14 -28.79 -7.37
CA LEU A 104 3.88 -30.05 -7.49
C LEU A 104 2.90 -31.16 -7.92
N ALA A 105 2.52 -31.17 -9.18
CA ALA A 105 1.76 -32.23 -9.80
C ALA A 105 2.17 -32.31 -11.26
N GLU A 106 3.18 -33.12 -11.55
CA GLU A 106 3.18 -34.15 -12.60
C GLU A 106 4.61 -34.64 -12.83
N TYR A 107 5.02 -35.62 -12.03
CA TYR A 107 6.05 -36.59 -12.37
C TYR A 107 5.47 -37.95 -11.99
N ALA A 108 4.73 -38.57 -12.91
CA ALA A 108 4.30 -39.96 -12.85
C ALA A 108 4.36 -40.55 -14.26
#